data_AF-A0AAE0B1A1-F1
#
_entry.id   AF-A0AAE0B1A1-F1
#
_cell.length_a   1.000
_cell.length_b   1.000
_cell.length_c   1.000
_cell.angle_alpha   90.00
_cell.angle_beta   90.00
_cell.angle_gamma   90.00
#
_symmetry.space_group_name_H-M   'P 1'
#
loop_
_entity.id
_entity.type
_entity.pdbx_description
1 polymer ?
#
loop_
_entity_poly.entity_id
_entity_poly.type
_entity_poly.pdbx_seq_one_letter_code
_entity_poly.pdbx_strand_id
1 'polypeptide(L)'
;MVACMEELRCKPNTITYNTILLALCKVGEVSRSRELVREMRLQGIAPNLQTYNIMIGGVASAGEIAEAYSLLKEVLDKCPRPPSFMFDETLCELCYKGMVSEVLELLKQMADKNVYPVARVWEALLLSSGSKLDFMNTSLIDLVDPVSCQNDFFDC
;
A
#
# COMPACT_ATOMS: atom_id res chain seq x y z
N MET A 1 -5.98 7.59 25.41
CA MET A 1 -7.05 6.61 25.12
C MET A 1 -6.58 5.19 25.44
N VAL A 2 -5.47 4.70 24.89
CA VAL A 2 -4.87 3.40 25.26
C VAL A 2 -4.54 3.32 26.76
N ALA A 3 -3.78 4.27 27.29
CA ALA A 3 -3.46 4.33 28.73
C ALA A 3 -4.69 4.33 29.66
N CYS A 4 -5.78 5.01 29.26
CA CYS A 4 -7.02 5.03 30.03
C CYS A 4 -7.74 3.67 30.03
N MET A 5 -7.60 2.86 28.97
CA MET A 5 -8.15 1.50 28.94
C MET A 5 -7.39 0.56 29.88
N GLU A 6 -6.07 0.73 30.00
CA GLU A 6 -5.23 -0.04 30.92
C GLU A 6 -5.60 0.24 32.39
N GLU A 7 -5.87 1.50 32.73
CA GLU A 7 -6.37 1.91 34.05
C GLU A 7 -7.71 1.27 34.41
N LEU A 8 -8.56 1.01 33.41
CA LEU A 8 -9.86 0.35 33.57
C LEU A 8 -9.80 -1.19 33.51
N ARG A 9 -8.59 -1.78 33.48
CA ARG A 9 -8.35 -3.23 33.30
C ARG A 9 -8.89 -3.80 31.98
N CYS A 10 -9.12 -2.96 30.98
CA CYS A 10 -9.51 -3.37 29.63
C CYS A 10 -8.27 -3.48 28.75
N LYS A 11 -7.91 -4.68 28.32
CA LYS A 11 -6.73 -4.88 27.47
C LYS A 11 -6.99 -4.34 26.05
N PRO A 12 -6.18 -3.39 25.55
CA PRO A 12 -6.25 -2.95 24.17
C PRO A 12 -6.03 -4.12 23.22
N ASN A 13 -6.74 -4.13 22.09
CA ASN A 13 -6.55 -5.12 21.03
C ASN A 13 -6.31 -4.42 19.68
N THR A 14 -6.09 -5.19 18.62
CA THR A 14 -5.84 -4.65 17.27
C THR A 14 -6.92 -3.68 16.80
N ILE A 15 -8.19 -3.90 17.16
CA ILE A 15 -9.30 -3.00 16.80
C ILE A 15 -9.15 -1.65 17.50
N THR A 16 -8.81 -1.66 18.80
CA THR A 16 -8.53 -0.43 19.56
C THR A 16 -7.41 0.38 18.92
N TYR A 17 -6.28 -0.27 18.62
CA TYR A 17 -5.14 0.40 17.99
C TYR A 17 -5.50 0.95 16.61
N ASN A 18 -6.13 0.14 15.74
CA ASN A 18 -6.54 0.58 14.41
C ASN A 18 -7.52 1.76 14.45
N THR A 19 -8.43 1.78 15.42
CA THR A 19 -9.38 2.89 15.58
C THR A 19 -8.65 4.20 15.92
N ILE A 20 -7.70 4.16 16.85
CA ILE A 20 -6.93 5.34 17.26
C ILE A 20 -5.98 5.76 16.13
N LEU A 21 -5.33 4.81 15.46
CA LEU A 21 -4.49 5.09 14.29
C LEU A 21 -5.25 5.84 13.21
N LEU A 22 -6.46 5.38 12.87
CA LEU A 22 -7.29 6.04 11.86
C LEU A 22 -7.64 7.47 12.27
N ALA A 23 -7.94 7.70 13.55
CA ALA A 23 -8.21 9.04 14.07
C ALA A 23 -6.97 9.94 13.98
N LEU A 24 -5.79 9.45 14.37
CA LEU A 24 -4.52 10.18 14.30
C LEU A 24 -4.15 10.55 12.86
N CYS A 25 -4.25 9.61 11.92
CA CYS A 25 -3.99 9.87 10.50
C CYS A 25 -4.95 10.94 9.94
N LYS A 26 -6.23 10.91 10.32
CA LYS A 26 -7.23 11.91 9.87
C LYS A 26 -6.95 13.32 10.38
N VAL A 27 -6.33 13.47 11.54
CA VAL A 27 -5.94 14.79 12.08
C VAL A 27 -4.52 15.20 11.67
N GLY A 28 -3.85 14.42 10.81
CA GLY A 28 -2.49 14.70 10.33
C GLY A 28 -1.37 14.35 11.33
N GLU A 29 -1.68 13.69 12.43
CA GLU A 29 -0.73 13.33 13.49
C GLU A 29 0.02 12.01 13.16
N VAL A 30 0.69 11.99 12.01
CA VAL A 30 1.39 10.80 11.49
C VAL A 30 2.57 10.38 12.38
N SER A 31 3.28 11.34 12.99
CA SER A 31 4.34 11.02 13.96
C SER A 31 3.81 10.19 15.13
N ARG A 32 2.65 10.56 15.66
CA ARG A 32 1.99 9.85 16.76
C ARG A 32 1.41 8.51 16.31
N SER A 33 0.96 8.39 15.06
CA SER A 33 0.52 7.10 14.52
C SER A 33 1.67 6.09 14.46
N ARG A 34 2.89 6.51 14.09
CA ARG A 34 4.09 5.65 14.14
C ARG A 34 4.41 5.17 15.56
N GLU A 35 4.38 6.08 16.52
CA GLU A 35 4.61 5.73 17.94
C GLU A 35 3.59 4.70 18.41
N LEU A 36 2.34 4.86 18.02
CA LEU A 36 1.26 3.94 18.37
C LEU A 36 1.42 2.55 17.74
N VAL A 37 1.94 2.45 16.50
CA VAL A 37 2.30 1.15 15.91
C VAL A 37 3.47 0.50 16.64
N ARG A 38 4.46 1.28 17.10
CA ARG A 38 5.57 0.75 17.90
C ARG A 38 5.06 0.24 19.25
N GLU A 39 4.19 0.99 19.91
CA GLU A 39 3.54 0.58 21.16
C GLU A 39 2.75 -0.73 20.98
N MET A 40 1.94 -0.84 19.92
CA MET A 40 1.21 -2.05 19.57
C MET A 40 2.14 -3.28 19.49
N ARG A 41 3.29 -3.15 18.81
CA ARG A 41 4.31 -4.21 18.71
C ARG A 41 4.94 -4.55 20.07
N LEU A 42 5.27 -3.54 20.88
CA LEU A 42 5.85 -3.73 22.21
C LEU A 42 4.90 -4.45 23.17
N GLN A 43 3.59 -4.24 23.01
CA GLN A 43 2.55 -4.93 23.75
C GLN A 43 2.26 -6.36 23.22
N GLY A 44 3.07 -6.85 22.27
CA GLY A 44 2.93 -8.19 21.68
C GLY A 44 1.75 -8.31 20.71
N ILE A 45 1.15 -7.19 20.28
CA ILE A 45 0.03 -7.18 19.34
C ILE A 45 0.61 -6.94 17.94
N ALA A 46 0.48 -7.93 17.06
CA ALA A 46 1.02 -7.82 15.70
C ALA A 46 0.15 -6.89 14.82
N PRO A 47 0.75 -5.88 14.15
CA PRO A 47 0.08 -5.11 13.10
C PRO A 47 -0.52 -6.03 12.04
N ASN A 48 -1.77 -5.81 11.68
CA ASN A 48 -2.44 -6.56 10.62
C ASN A 48 -2.54 -5.72 9.34
N LEU A 49 -3.09 -6.32 8.29
CA LEU A 49 -3.27 -5.65 7.00
C LEU A 49 -4.06 -4.34 7.11
N GLN A 50 -5.06 -4.27 8.00
CA GLN A 50 -5.80 -3.04 8.24
C GLN A 50 -4.92 -1.96 8.90
N THR A 51 -4.03 -2.34 9.82
CA THR A 51 -3.03 -1.43 10.41
C THR A 51 -2.14 -0.83 9.32
N TYR A 52 -1.61 -1.65 8.40
CA TYR A 52 -0.81 -1.17 7.28
C TYR A 52 -1.60 -0.27 6.35
N ASN A 53 -2.85 -0.63 6.01
CA ASN A 53 -3.71 0.19 5.16
C ASN A 53 -3.89 1.62 5.72
N ILE A 54 -4.17 1.71 7.02
CA ILE A 54 -4.34 2.99 7.71
C ILE A 54 -3.05 3.80 7.69
N MET A 55 -1.91 3.15 7.99
CA MET A 55 -0.61 3.80 7.98
C MET A 55 -0.26 4.33 6.59
N ILE A 56 -0.37 3.51 5.55
CA ILE A 56 -0.09 3.87 4.16
C ILE A 56 -0.91 5.08 3.74
N GLY A 57 -2.23 5.07 3.95
CA GLY A 57 -3.10 6.20 3.61
C GLY A 57 -2.74 7.47 4.39
N GLY A 58 -2.38 7.32 5.67
CA GLY A 58 -1.94 8.44 6.52
C GLY A 58 -0.63 9.07 6.07
N VAL A 59 0.41 8.27 5.82
CA VAL A 59 1.73 8.78 5.38
C VAL A 59 1.67 9.35 3.95
N ALA A 60 0.89 8.72 3.06
CA ALA A 60 0.68 9.23 1.70
C ALA A 60 0.00 10.60 1.73
N SER A 61 -1.09 10.73 2.50
CA SER A 61 -1.80 12.00 2.68
C SER A 61 -0.94 13.11 3.30
N ALA A 62 0.04 12.76 4.13
CA ALA A 62 1.02 13.70 4.69
C ALA A 62 2.16 14.06 3.70
N GLY A 63 2.16 13.46 2.51
CA GLY A 63 3.20 13.65 1.50
C GLY A 63 4.48 12.87 1.74
N GLU A 64 4.50 11.97 2.74
CA GLU A 64 5.66 11.14 3.12
C GLU A 64 5.74 9.87 2.26
N ILE A 65 5.91 10.08 0.97
CA ILE A 65 5.74 9.04 -0.06
C ILE A 65 6.79 7.93 0.01
N ALA A 66 8.02 8.24 0.41
CA ALA A 66 9.07 7.24 0.59
C ALA A 66 8.68 6.21 1.67
N GLU A 67 8.05 6.66 2.75
CA GLU A 67 7.54 5.77 3.80
C GLU A 67 6.33 4.97 3.30
N ALA A 68 5.41 5.61 2.58
CA ALA A 68 4.26 4.94 1.96
C ALA A 68 4.70 3.78 1.05
N TYR A 69 5.69 4.03 0.18
CA TYR A 69 6.31 3.05 -0.69
C TYR A 69 6.94 1.90 0.11
N SER A 70 7.72 2.21 1.16
CA SER A 70 8.36 1.19 1.99
C SER A 70 7.34 0.27 2.68
N LEU A 71 6.22 0.82 3.15
CA LEU A 71 5.15 0.04 3.77
C LEU A 71 4.43 -0.85 2.74
N LEU A 72 4.20 -0.36 1.53
CA LEU A 72 3.62 -1.17 0.44
C LEU A 72 4.53 -2.34 0.05
N LYS A 73 5.85 -2.10 -0.03
CA LYS A 73 6.84 -3.15 -0.28
C LYS A 73 6.85 -4.19 0.84
N GLU A 74 6.81 -3.76 2.10
CA GLU A 74 6.70 -4.67 3.26
C GLU A 74 5.43 -5.53 3.19
N VAL A 75 4.30 -4.96 2.76
CA VAL A 75 3.05 -5.72 2.56
C VAL A 75 3.19 -6.74 1.43
N LEU A 76 3.80 -6.38 0.30
CA LEU A 76 4.06 -7.32 -0.78
C LEU A 76 4.97 -8.45 -0.30
N ASP A 77 6.06 -8.15 0.39
CA ASP A 77 7.01 -9.16 0.89
C ASP A 77 6.36 -10.15 1.87
N LYS A 78 5.50 -9.66 2.78
CA LYS A 78 4.92 -10.47 3.86
C LYS A 78 3.58 -11.11 3.51
N CYS A 79 2.83 -10.54 2.57
CA CYS A 79 1.50 -10.99 2.20
C CYS A 79 1.54 -11.64 0.81
N PRO A 80 1.25 -12.96 0.69
CA PRO A 80 1.16 -13.62 -0.61
C PRO A 80 0.03 -13.08 -1.49
N ARG A 81 -1.05 -12.57 -0.87
CA ARG A 81 -2.26 -12.10 -1.56
C ARG A 81 -2.77 -10.79 -0.95
N PRO A 82 -2.06 -9.67 -1.15
CA PRO A 82 -2.50 -8.39 -0.66
C PRO A 82 -3.67 -7.86 -1.50
N PRO A 83 -4.57 -7.04 -0.92
CA PRO A 83 -5.66 -6.44 -1.66
C PRO A 83 -5.13 -5.34 -2.58
N SER A 84 -5.59 -5.33 -3.83
CA SER A 84 -5.17 -4.35 -4.85
C SER A 84 -5.42 -2.91 -4.45
N PHE A 85 -6.56 -2.62 -3.80
CA PHE A 85 -6.96 -1.26 -3.42
C PHE A 85 -5.97 -0.54 -2.49
N MET A 86 -5.14 -1.28 -1.75
CA MET A 86 -4.14 -0.70 -0.84
C MET A 86 -3.06 0.08 -1.61
N PHE A 87 -2.81 -0.26 -2.87
CA PHE A 87 -1.76 0.34 -3.68
C PHE A 87 -2.28 1.51 -4.52
N ASP A 88 -3.53 1.45 -4.98
CA ASP A 88 -4.08 2.34 -6.00
C ASP A 88 -3.97 3.84 -5.68
N GLU A 89 -4.22 4.24 -4.43
CA GLU A 89 -4.15 5.64 -4.01
C GLU A 89 -2.71 6.16 -4.02
N THR A 90 -1.80 5.45 -3.37
CA THR A 90 -0.39 5.83 -3.29
C THR A 90 0.30 5.75 -4.66
N LEU A 91 -0.05 4.77 -5.49
CA LEU A 91 0.48 4.66 -6.86
C LEU A 91 0.03 5.83 -7.72
N CYS A 92 -1.26 6.22 -7.68
CA CYS A 92 -1.73 7.42 -8.36
C CYS A 92 -0.95 8.66 -7.89
N GLU A 93 -0.77 8.83 -6.58
CA GLU A 93 -0.04 9.98 -6.04
C GLU A 93 1.44 10.00 -6.46
N LEU A 94 2.10 8.84 -6.45
CA LEU A 94 3.46 8.67 -6.95
C LEU A 94 3.58 9.06 -8.43
N CYS A 95 2.61 8.64 -9.27
CA CYS A 95 2.54 9.04 -10.67
C CYS A 95 2.46 10.57 -10.79
N TYR A 96 1.54 11.23 -10.08
CA TYR A 96 1.39 12.68 -10.14
C TYR A 96 2.61 13.45 -9.62
N LYS A 97 3.42 12.84 -8.75
CA LYS A 97 4.72 13.37 -8.29
C LYS A 97 5.88 13.09 -9.25
N GLY A 98 5.64 12.39 -10.36
CA GLY A 98 6.65 12.06 -11.37
C GLY A 98 7.60 10.92 -10.97
N MET A 99 7.30 10.19 -9.89
CA MET A 99 8.08 9.05 -9.40
C MET A 99 7.75 7.77 -10.19
N VAL A 100 7.86 7.87 -11.51
CA VAL A 100 7.44 6.82 -12.46
C VAL A 100 8.26 5.54 -12.29
N SER A 101 9.55 5.66 -11.99
CA SER A 101 10.44 4.50 -11.83
C SER A 101 10.04 3.62 -10.65
N GLU A 102 9.72 4.23 -9.51
CA GLU A 102 9.25 3.55 -8.31
C GLU A 102 7.88 2.89 -8.51
N VAL A 103 6.98 3.56 -9.24
CA VAL A 103 5.68 2.98 -9.62
C VAL A 103 5.87 1.74 -10.48
N LEU A 104 6.73 1.80 -11.50
CA LEU A 104 6.99 0.66 -12.37
C LEU A 104 7.61 -0.52 -11.62
N GLU A 105 8.47 -0.28 -10.62
CA GLU A 105 9.01 -1.34 -9.78
C GLU A 105 7.92 -2.01 -8.93
N LEU A 106 7.04 -1.22 -8.30
CA LEU A 106 5.91 -1.75 -7.54
C LEU A 106 4.94 -2.54 -8.40
N LEU A 107 4.61 -2.03 -9.60
CA LEU A 107 3.72 -2.70 -10.54
C LEU A 107 4.25 -4.09 -10.95
N LYS A 108 5.56 -4.22 -11.17
CA LYS A 108 6.20 -5.53 -11.43
C LYS A 108 6.04 -6.50 -10.27
N GLN A 109 6.32 -6.05 -9.05
CA GLN A 109 6.16 -6.88 -7.85
C GLN A 109 4.69 -7.28 -7.60
N MET A 110 3.74 -6.39 -7.93
CA MET A 110 2.31 -6.71 -7.87
C MET A 110 1.93 -7.79 -8.89
N ALA A 111 2.45 -7.69 -10.12
CA ALA A 111 2.21 -8.69 -11.17
C ALA A 111 2.80 -10.06 -10.83
N ASP A 112 3.99 -10.12 -10.24
CA ASP A 112 4.58 -11.36 -9.71
C ASP A 112 3.66 -12.06 -8.68
N LYS A 113 2.78 -11.30 -8.03
CA LYS A 113 1.79 -11.78 -7.04
C LYS A 113 0.38 -11.91 -7.61
N ASN A 114 0.20 -11.75 -8.93
CA ASN A 114 -1.11 -11.72 -9.59
C ASN A 114 -2.08 -10.68 -9.00
N VAL A 115 -1.53 -9.54 -8.56
CA VAL A 115 -2.29 -8.39 -8.10
C VAL A 115 -2.14 -7.28 -9.14
N TYR A 116 -3.25 -6.67 -9.54
CA TYR A 116 -3.26 -5.64 -10.56
C TYR A 116 -3.98 -4.40 -10.04
N PRO A 117 -3.46 -3.19 -10.30
CA PRO A 117 -4.12 -1.96 -9.91
C PRO A 117 -5.34 -1.67 -10.78
N VAL A 118 -6.19 -0.74 -10.34
CA VAL A 118 -7.32 -0.27 -11.14
C VAL A 118 -6.88 0.60 -12.33
N ALA A 119 -7.76 0.74 -13.33
CA ALA A 119 -7.54 1.54 -14.54
C ALA A 119 -6.97 2.96 -14.27
N ARG A 120 -7.42 3.61 -13.19
CA ARG A 120 -6.97 4.95 -12.80
C ARG A 120 -5.46 5.07 -12.60
N VAL A 121 -4.79 4.01 -12.15
CA VAL A 121 -3.32 4.03 -11.95
C VAL A 121 -2.61 4.09 -13.31
N TRP A 122 -3.09 3.33 -14.30
CA TRP A 122 -2.55 3.33 -15.67
C TRP A 122 -2.76 4.68 -16.37
N GLU A 123 -3.93 5.29 -16.18
CA GLU A 123 -4.21 6.66 -16.66
C GLU A 123 -3.26 7.69 -16.04
N ALA A 124 -3.07 7.63 -14.71
CA ALA A 124 -2.14 8.53 -14.02
C ALA A 124 -0.70 8.34 -14.49
N LEU A 125 -0.29 7.08 -14.70
CA LEU A 125 1.05 6.74 -15.20
C LEU A 125 1.30 7.33 -16.59
N LEU A 126 0.35 7.16 -17.51
CA LEU A 126 0.36 7.74 -18.87
C LEU A 126 0.56 9.26 -18.88
N LEU A 127 -0.22 9.94 -18.05
CA LEU A 127 -0.16 11.40 -17.95
C LEU A 127 1.19 11.84 -17.38
N SER A 128 1.72 11.11 -16.41
CA SER A 128 2.98 11.43 -15.74
C SER A 128 4.24 11.15 -16.57
N SER A 129 4.21 10.14 -17.44
CA SER A 129 5.36 9.75 -18.27
C SER A 129 5.52 10.60 -19.54
N GLY A 130 4.48 11.32 -19.94
CA GLY A 130 4.35 11.86 -21.29
C GLY A 130 4.39 10.74 -22.34
N SER A 131 4.47 11.11 -23.63
CA SER A 131 4.51 10.22 -24.81
C SER A 131 5.70 9.23 -24.86
N LYS A 132 6.40 9.00 -23.75
CA LYS A 132 7.59 8.14 -23.62
C LYS A 132 7.30 6.72 -23.14
N LEU A 133 6.09 6.42 -22.63
CA LEU A 133 5.70 5.04 -22.33
C LEU A 133 5.10 4.40 -23.58
N ASP A 134 5.90 3.57 -24.25
CA ASP A 134 5.41 2.73 -25.33
C ASP A 134 4.84 1.43 -24.73
N PHE A 135 3.52 1.37 -24.53
CA PHE A 135 2.86 0.16 -24.02
C PHE A 135 2.96 -1.02 -24.97
N MET A 136 3.42 -0.85 -26.21
CA MET A 136 3.77 -1.97 -27.08
C MET A 136 5.11 -2.63 -26.70
N ASN A 137 5.86 -2.08 -25.73
CA ASN A 137 7.03 -2.75 -25.20
C ASN A 137 6.61 -3.98 -24.38
N THR A 138 7.21 -5.12 -24.69
CA THR A 138 6.85 -6.44 -24.15
C THR A 138 6.76 -6.45 -22.62
N SER A 139 7.65 -5.71 -21.93
CA SER A 139 7.66 -5.62 -20.45
C SER A 139 6.47 -4.90 -19.81
N LEU A 140 5.68 -4.11 -20.55
CA LEU A 140 4.48 -3.41 -20.05
C LEU A 140 3.19 -4.08 -20.53
N ILE A 141 3.20 -4.78 -21.65
CA ILE A 141 2.08 -5.64 -22.10
C ILE A 141 1.76 -6.69 -21.04
N ASP A 142 2.78 -7.34 -20.46
CA ASP A 142 2.63 -8.34 -19.40
C ASP A 142 1.98 -7.78 -18.12
N LEU A 143 2.03 -6.46 -17.96
CA LEU A 143 1.46 -5.74 -16.82
C LEU A 143 0.01 -5.26 -17.06
N VAL A 144 -0.39 -5.09 -18.32
CA VAL A 144 -1.68 -4.52 -18.73
C VAL A 144 -2.68 -5.59 -19.21
N ASP A 145 -2.20 -6.74 -19.69
CA ASP A 145 -3.03 -7.81 -20.22
C ASP A 145 -2.94 -9.10 -19.37
N PRO A 146 -3.85 -9.32 -18.40
CA PRO A 146 -3.87 -10.53 -17.59
C PRO A 146 -4.32 -11.79 -18.35
N VAL A 147 -4.77 -11.66 -19.61
CA VAL A 147 -5.30 -12.78 -20.40
C VAL A 147 -4.19 -13.61 -21.06
N SER A 148 -3.04 -13.02 -21.37
CA SER A 148 -1.89 -13.76 -21.93
C SER A 148 -1.26 -14.70 -20.90
N CYS A 149 -1.21 -14.32 -19.61
CA CYS A 149 -0.67 -15.16 -18.52
C CYS A 149 -1.61 -16.29 -18.05
N GLN A 150 -2.90 -16.28 -18.43
CA GLN A 150 -3.83 -17.37 -18.08
C GLN A 150 -3.83 -18.52 -19.11
N ASN A 151 -3.21 -18.34 -20.28
CA ASN A 151 -3.22 -19.35 -21.34
C ASN A 151 -2.07 -20.38 -21.27
N ASP A 152 -1.10 -20.21 -20.37
CA ASP A 152 -0.02 -21.19 -20.18
C ASP A 152 -0.36 -22.30 -19.16
N PHE A 153 -1.60 -22.36 -18.65
CA PHE A 153 -2.05 -23.40 -17.71
C PHE A 153 -2.89 -24.53 -18.33
N PHE A 154 -3.03 -24.55 -19.66
CA PHE A 154 -3.61 -25.67 -20.42
C PHE A 154 -2.56 -26.29 -21.36
N ASP A 155 -1.46 -26.79 -20.81
CA ASP A 155 -0.68 -27.87 -21.43
C ASP A 155 0.24 -28.51 -20.36
N CYS A 156 -0.34 -29.40 -19.55
CA CYS A 156 0.24 -30.64 -18.98
C CYS A 156 -0.77 -31.32 -18.05
#